data_AF-A0A6N7TU93-F1
#
_entry.id   AF-A0A6N7TU93-F1
#
_cell.length_a   1.000
_cell.length_b   1.000
_cell.length_c   1.000
_cell.angle_alpha   90.00
_cell.angle_beta   90.00
_cell.angle_gamma   90.00
#
_symmetry.space_group_name_H-M   'P 1'
#
loop_
_entity.id
_entity.type
_entity.pdbx_description
1 polymer ?
#
loop_
_entity_poly.entity_id
_entity_poly.type
_entity_poly.pdbx_seq_one_letter_code
_entity_poly.pdbx_strand_id
1 'polypeptide(L)'
;MSTDEHDNNDNKDQDLPDSGHHLSEEEVERALASFEAEFNQDQDQADQPVEYSESSVDDEAGLNSEPADQSSVEPDGADGVEADFDQELEGLIGNRAKAAVMVTRLASAELLAAFCQISDISAWCIQAREGAVAVLRNLDGDGPEAAIRDLTTVVSGLSAILAVNRADKLEVTLWISGRSGQTLAPPILFAATADFVEDLMIGTTTVDRLRQDGAAVFDSGEYNREKAMGIIASHTRFGAGGSTRQGRVE
;
A
#
# COMPACT_ATOMS: atom_id res chain seq x y z
N MET A 1 28.25 -34.41 54.19
CA MET A 1 29.65 -33.94 54.31
C MET A 1 29.83 -32.87 53.26
N SER A 2 29.97 -31.63 53.75
CA SER A 2 30.54 -30.41 53.17
C SER A 2 30.33 -30.05 51.70
N THR A 3 29.60 -28.96 51.49
CA THR A 3 30.03 -27.83 50.65
C THR A 3 29.52 -26.53 51.29
N ASP A 4 30.47 -25.69 51.70
CA ASP A 4 30.35 -24.27 51.99
C ASP A 4 29.93 -23.49 50.73
N GLU A 5 29.22 -22.36 50.89
CA GLU A 5 29.59 -21.07 50.28
C GLU A 5 28.71 -19.92 50.83
N HIS A 6 29.39 -18.81 51.15
CA HIS A 6 28.83 -17.53 51.57
C HIS A 6 28.15 -16.81 50.40
N ASP A 7 27.12 -15.98 50.67
CA ASP A 7 27.28 -14.55 50.34
C ASP A 7 26.30 -13.66 51.12
N ASN A 8 26.84 -12.55 51.61
CA ASN A 8 26.12 -11.41 52.15
C ASN A 8 25.53 -10.61 50.99
N ASN A 9 24.29 -10.15 51.09
CA ASN A 9 24.05 -8.75 50.70
C ASN A 9 22.79 -8.17 51.34
N ASP A 10 23.04 -7.13 52.14
CA ASP A 10 22.08 -6.21 52.70
C ASP A 10 21.29 -5.50 51.59
N ASN A 11 20.06 -5.93 51.32
CA ASN A 11 19.09 -5.08 50.63
C ASN A 11 18.53 -4.06 51.61
N LYS A 12 19.31 -3.00 51.81
CA LYS A 12 18.85 -1.74 52.37
C LYS A 12 17.99 -1.06 51.30
N ASP A 13 16.67 -1.22 51.43
CA ASP A 13 15.67 -0.48 50.65
C ASP A 13 16.05 0.99 50.66
N GLN A 14 16.42 1.48 49.48
CA GLN A 14 16.69 2.89 49.24
C GLN A 14 15.34 3.59 49.13
N ASP A 15 15.03 4.42 50.13
CA ASP A 15 13.98 5.43 50.05
C ASP A 15 14.24 6.30 48.81
N LEU A 16 13.58 5.97 47.71
CA LEU A 16 13.42 6.83 46.56
C LEU A 16 12.54 8.01 47.01
N PRO A 17 12.97 9.27 46.88
CA PRO A 17 12.06 10.39 47.06
C PRO A 17 11.03 10.36 45.93
N ASP A 18 9.81 9.94 46.26
CA ASP A 18 8.61 10.14 45.46
C ASP A 18 8.42 11.65 45.26
N SER A 19 9.09 12.20 44.26
CA SER A 19 8.83 13.53 43.75
C SER A 19 7.60 13.43 42.85
N GLY A 20 6.48 13.00 43.45
CA GLY A 20 5.17 13.15 42.89
C GLY A 20 4.90 14.63 42.77
N HIS A 21 5.03 15.16 41.56
CA HIS A 21 4.40 16.42 41.19
C HIS A 21 2.89 16.22 41.26
N HIS A 22 2.36 16.23 42.48
CA HIS A 22 0.93 16.34 42.73
C HIS A 22 0.56 17.75 42.27
N LEU A 23 0.10 17.86 41.03
CA LEU A 23 -0.55 19.06 40.52
C LEU A 23 -1.58 19.47 41.58
N SER A 24 -1.48 20.71 42.08
CA SER A 24 -2.43 21.17 43.07
C SER A 24 -3.81 21.27 42.40
N GLU A 25 -4.88 20.98 43.14
CA GLU A 25 -6.25 21.10 42.63
C GLU A 25 -6.53 22.49 42.03
N GLU A 26 -5.84 23.51 42.55
CA GLU A 26 -5.88 24.88 42.04
C GLU A 26 -5.26 25.06 40.64
N GLU A 27 -4.19 24.31 40.32
CA GLU A 27 -3.55 24.37 38.99
C GLU A 27 -4.41 23.67 37.94
N VAL A 28 -5.07 22.57 38.34
CA VAL A 28 -6.05 21.86 37.51
C VAL A 28 -7.28 22.72 37.25
N GLU A 29 -7.79 23.42 38.27
CA GLU A 29 -8.95 24.32 38.13
C GLU A 29 -8.63 25.51 37.22
N ARG A 30 -7.43 26.07 37.28
CA ARG A 30 -7.00 27.14 36.35
C ARG A 30 -6.86 26.65 34.91
N ALA A 31 -6.35 25.43 34.70
CA ALA A 31 -6.25 24.85 33.38
C ALA A 31 -7.64 24.59 32.76
N LEU A 32 -8.59 24.09 33.55
CA LEU A 32 -9.98 23.90 33.15
C LEU A 32 -10.69 25.22 32.86
N ALA A 33 -10.52 26.23 33.71
CA ALA A 33 -11.13 27.54 33.51
C ALA A 33 -10.59 28.27 32.27
N SER A 34 -9.29 28.10 31.97
CA SER A 34 -8.68 28.63 30.74
C SER A 34 -9.27 27.96 29.50
N PHE A 35 -9.50 26.65 29.56
CA PHE A 35 -10.08 25.88 28.45
C PHE A 35 -11.56 26.23 28.21
N GLU A 36 -12.33 26.43 29.28
CA GLU A 36 -13.74 26.82 29.19
C GLU A 36 -13.92 28.27 28.71
N ALA A 37 -12.97 29.16 29.05
CA ALA A 37 -12.94 30.52 28.53
C ALA A 37 -12.67 30.57 27.03
N GLU A 38 -11.76 29.73 26.52
CA GLU A 38 -11.44 29.64 25.08
C GLU A 38 -12.66 29.14 24.28
N PHE A 39 -13.35 28.12 24.77
CA PHE A 39 -14.54 27.55 24.10
C PHE A 39 -15.76 28.50 24.08
N ASN A 40 -15.94 29.30 25.13
CA ASN A 40 -16.99 30.33 25.16
C ASN A 40 -16.62 31.57 24.31
N GLN A 41 -15.33 31.84 24.12
CA GLN A 41 -14.87 32.96 23.31
C GLN A 41 -15.08 32.73 21.81
N ASP A 42 -15.11 31.47 21.35
CA ASP A 42 -15.46 31.10 19.97
C ASP A 42 -16.99 31.03 19.73
N GLN A 43 -17.83 30.87 20.77
CA GLN A 43 -19.30 30.87 20.60
C GLN A 43 -19.89 32.27 20.44
N ASP A 44 -19.26 33.32 20.98
CA ASP A 44 -19.71 34.71 20.81
C ASP A 44 -19.28 35.34 19.46
N GLN A 45 -18.62 34.57 18.58
CA GLN A 45 -18.28 34.98 17.21
C GLN A 45 -19.11 34.25 16.12
N ALA A 46 -20.17 33.55 16.52
CA ALA A 46 -21.08 32.86 15.60
C ALA A 46 -22.37 33.63 15.26
N ASP A 47 -22.55 34.88 15.72
CA ASP A 47 -23.77 35.65 15.44
C ASP A 47 -23.53 37.15 15.20
N GLN A 48 -22.63 37.50 14.27
CA GLN A 48 -22.63 38.83 13.66
C GLN A 48 -22.58 38.76 12.13
N PRO A 49 -23.50 39.46 11.42
CA PRO A 49 -23.47 39.55 9.98
C PRO A 49 -22.27 40.38 9.52
N VAL A 50 -21.52 39.83 8.56
CA VAL A 50 -20.42 40.49 7.85
C VAL A 50 -20.91 41.75 7.11
N GLU A 51 -20.64 42.94 7.67
CA GLU A 51 -20.69 44.20 6.94
C GLU A 51 -19.45 44.34 6.04
N TYR A 52 -19.67 44.20 4.73
CA TYR A 52 -18.73 44.61 3.71
C TYR A 52 -18.69 46.15 3.65
N SER A 53 -17.53 46.73 3.93
CA SER A 53 -17.25 48.14 3.64
C SER A 53 -16.68 48.25 2.22
N GLU A 54 -17.56 48.45 1.24
CA GLU A 54 -17.17 48.88 -0.10
C GLU A 54 -17.11 50.41 -0.17
N SER A 55 -15.95 50.92 -0.56
CA SER A 55 -15.74 52.31 -0.96
C SER A 55 -16.34 52.56 -2.35
N SER A 56 -17.34 53.44 -2.37
CA SER A 56 -17.88 54.29 -3.45
C SER A 56 -17.32 54.15 -4.88
N VAL A 57 -18.22 53.94 -5.86
CA VAL A 57 -18.43 54.79 -7.05
C VAL A 57 -19.76 54.44 -7.77
N ASP A 58 -20.51 55.49 -8.13
CA ASP A 58 -21.77 55.52 -8.89
C ASP A 58 -21.74 54.77 -10.24
N ASP A 59 -22.88 54.18 -10.66
CA ASP A 59 -23.57 54.53 -11.93
C ASP A 59 -24.93 53.80 -12.09
N GLU A 60 -25.76 54.34 -12.97
CA GLU A 60 -27.23 54.24 -13.02
C GLU A 60 -27.87 52.95 -13.58
N ALA A 61 -29.18 52.83 -13.29
CA ALA A 61 -30.28 52.29 -14.13
C ALA A 61 -30.70 50.80 -14.02
N GLY A 62 -31.74 50.56 -13.21
CA GLY A 62 -33.05 50.12 -13.71
C GLY A 62 -33.31 48.65 -14.12
N LEU A 63 -34.39 48.11 -13.53
CA LEU A 63 -35.34 47.09 -14.02
C LEU A 63 -35.22 45.63 -13.52
N ASN A 64 -36.13 45.31 -12.60
CA ASN A 64 -37.12 44.20 -12.60
C ASN A 64 -36.75 42.74 -12.92
N SER A 65 -37.34 41.87 -12.07
CA SER A 65 -37.98 40.57 -12.36
C SER A 65 -37.22 39.27 -12.04
N GLU A 66 -37.66 38.71 -10.90
CA GLU A 66 -38.03 37.30 -10.63
C GLU A 66 -36.96 36.22 -10.37
N PRO A 67 -37.31 35.21 -9.55
CA PRO A 67 -36.36 34.27 -8.95
C PRO A 67 -36.38 32.90 -9.64
N ALA A 68 -35.21 32.40 -10.03
CA ALA A 68 -34.95 30.99 -10.24
C ALA A 68 -33.45 30.81 -10.46
N ASP A 69 -32.74 30.20 -9.51
CA ASP A 69 -32.15 28.89 -9.75
C ASP A 69 -31.56 28.36 -8.44
N GLN A 70 -32.04 27.19 -8.04
CA GLN A 70 -31.48 26.42 -6.94
C GLN A 70 -30.22 25.74 -7.48
N SER A 71 -29.05 26.26 -7.14
CA SER A 71 -27.85 25.42 -7.10
C SER A 71 -27.33 25.38 -5.68
N SER A 72 -27.84 24.39 -4.96
CA SER A 72 -27.21 23.85 -3.77
C SER A 72 -25.81 23.40 -4.18
N VAL A 73 -24.79 24.23 -3.92
CA VAL A 73 -23.41 23.76 -3.89
C VAL A 73 -23.25 23.12 -2.52
N GLU A 74 -23.54 21.82 -2.45
CA GLU A 74 -23.11 20.99 -1.33
C GLU A 74 -21.59 20.81 -1.46
N PRO A 75 -20.81 20.99 -0.38
CA PRO A 75 -19.41 20.61 -0.37
C PRO A 75 -19.35 19.08 -0.25
N ASP A 76 -19.34 18.38 -1.38
CA ASP A 76 -19.04 16.95 -1.49
C ASP A 76 -17.53 16.74 -1.21
N GLY A 77 -17.15 16.74 0.08
CA GLY A 77 -15.74 16.76 0.49
C GLY A 77 -15.41 16.03 1.79
N ALA A 78 -16.37 15.35 2.42
CA ALA A 78 -16.12 14.58 3.64
C ALA A 78 -15.75 13.11 3.37
N ASP A 79 -16.10 12.56 2.21
CA ASP A 79 -15.97 11.11 1.94
C ASP A 79 -14.54 10.69 1.54
N GLY A 80 -13.73 11.64 1.03
CA GLY A 80 -12.37 11.37 0.54
C GLY A 80 -11.31 11.30 1.64
N VAL A 81 -11.53 11.98 2.77
CA VAL A 81 -10.61 11.93 3.92
C VAL A 81 -10.86 10.71 4.78
N GLU A 82 -12.12 10.34 5.03
CA GLU A 82 -12.46 9.16 5.83
C GLU A 82 -11.96 7.86 5.18
N ALA A 83 -12.07 7.73 3.86
CA ALA A 83 -11.58 6.55 3.14
C ALA A 83 -10.05 6.37 3.21
N ASP A 84 -9.28 7.46 3.25
CA ASP A 84 -7.81 7.40 3.38
C ASP A 84 -7.40 7.06 4.82
N PHE A 85 -8.08 7.63 5.81
CA PHE A 85 -7.89 7.29 7.23
C PHE A 85 -8.26 5.82 7.51
N ASP A 86 -9.39 5.35 7.01
CA ASP A 86 -9.81 3.95 7.17
C ASP A 86 -8.81 3.00 6.50
N GLN A 87 -8.30 3.34 5.32
CA GLN A 87 -7.27 2.56 4.64
C GLN A 87 -5.94 2.52 5.43
N GLU A 88 -5.57 3.62 6.09
CA GLU A 88 -4.41 3.65 6.98
C GLU A 88 -4.63 2.83 8.26
N LEU A 89 -5.83 2.89 8.85
CA LEU A 89 -6.22 2.09 10.01
C LEU A 89 -6.27 0.58 9.67
N GLU A 90 -6.85 0.20 8.54
CA GLU A 90 -6.86 -1.19 8.08
C GLU A 90 -5.44 -1.69 7.78
N GLY A 91 -4.60 -0.80 7.25
CA GLY A 91 -3.17 -1.02 7.09
C GLY A 91 -2.46 -1.27 8.44
N LEU A 92 -2.86 -0.57 9.50
CA LEU A 92 -2.33 -0.70 10.86
C LEU A 92 -2.85 -1.94 11.60
N ILE A 93 -4.12 -2.29 11.38
CA ILE A 93 -4.76 -3.51 11.91
C ILE A 93 -4.23 -4.75 11.17
N GLY A 94 -3.69 -4.58 9.95
CA GLY A 94 -3.13 -5.63 9.12
C GLY A 94 -4.15 -6.31 8.18
N ASN A 95 -5.37 -5.80 8.14
CA ASN A 95 -6.45 -6.31 7.28
C ASN A 95 -6.25 -5.92 5.81
N ARG A 96 -5.49 -4.86 5.54
CA ARG A 96 -5.10 -4.45 4.20
C ARG A 96 -3.58 -4.31 4.12
N ALA A 97 -2.99 -4.79 3.04
CA ALA A 97 -1.57 -4.59 2.78
C ALA A 97 -1.31 -3.15 2.33
N LYS A 98 -0.20 -2.56 2.77
CA LYS A 98 0.32 -1.29 2.23
C LYS A 98 0.88 -1.48 0.82
N ALA A 99 1.51 -2.62 0.57
CA ALA A 99 2.04 -3.00 -0.73
C ALA A 99 2.11 -4.52 -0.86
N ALA A 100 1.93 -5.03 -2.09
CA ALA A 100 2.15 -6.44 -2.40
C ALA A 100 2.73 -6.60 -3.80
N VAL A 101 3.78 -7.42 -3.91
CA VAL A 101 4.46 -7.71 -5.17
C VAL A 101 4.71 -9.20 -5.34
N MET A 102 4.53 -9.69 -6.56
CA MET A 102 4.93 -11.03 -6.97
C MET A 102 6.18 -10.95 -7.82
N VAL A 103 7.27 -11.56 -7.36
CA VAL A 103 8.53 -11.63 -8.08
C VAL A 103 8.63 -12.97 -8.77
N THR A 104 8.84 -12.95 -10.08
CA THR A 104 8.96 -14.17 -10.89
C THR A 104 10.31 -14.22 -11.59
N ARG A 105 10.65 -15.39 -12.14
CA ARG A 105 11.82 -15.57 -13.02
C ARG A 105 11.45 -15.51 -14.50
N LEU A 106 10.25 -15.01 -14.83
CA LEU A 106 9.85 -14.85 -16.22
C LEU A 106 10.68 -13.75 -16.88
N ALA A 107 11.14 -14.03 -18.09
CA ALA A 107 11.97 -13.09 -18.85
C ALA A 107 11.19 -11.87 -19.37
N SER A 108 9.85 -11.95 -19.42
CA SER A 108 8.97 -10.93 -20.02
C SER A 108 7.88 -10.53 -19.05
N ALA A 109 7.76 -9.22 -18.79
CA ALA A 109 6.68 -8.64 -18.01
C ALA A 109 5.35 -8.64 -18.75
N GLU A 110 5.38 -8.55 -20.09
CA GLU A 110 4.18 -8.70 -20.91
C GLU A 110 3.60 -10.12 -20.79
N LEU A 111 4.47 -11.14 -20.75
CA LEU A 111 4.04 -12.52 -20.52
C LEU A 111 3.44 -12.70 -19.12
N LEU A 112 4.04 -12.08 -18.11
CA LEU A 112 3.50 -12.10 -16.75
C LEU A 112 2.12 -11.42 -16.69
N ALA A 113 1.95 -10.26 -17.34
CA ALA A 113 0.67 -9.56 -17.41
C ALA A 113 -0.41 -10.40 -18.10
N ALA A 114 -0.06 -11.13 -19.15
CA ALA A 114 -0.96 -12.07 -19.80
C ALA A 114 -1.38 -13.21 -18.85
N PHE A 115 -0.45 -13.78 -18.08
CA PHE A 115 -0.80 -14.79 -17.08
C PHE A 115 -1.69 -14.23 -15.97
N CYS A 116 -1.37 -13.04 -15.45
CA CYS A 116 -2.23 -12.35 -14.50
C CYS A 116 -3.64 -12.18 -15.05
N GLN A 117 -3.80 -11.81 -16.32
CA GLN A 117 -5.12 -11.68 -16.94
C GLN A 117 -5.86 -13.01 -17.09
N ILE A 118 -5.18 -14.11 -17.42
CA ILE A 118 -5.82 -15.44 -17.47
C ILE A 118 -6.26 -15.92 -16.08
N SER A 119 -5.51 -15.52 -15.05
CA SER A 119 -5.79 -15.83 -13.65
C SER A 119 -6.70 -14.80 -12.95
N ASP A 120 -7.27 -13.83 -13.67
CA ASP A 120 -8.12 -12.76 -13.11
C ASP A 120 -7.44 -11.92 -12.01
N ILE A 121 -6.13 -11.68 -12.16
CA ILE A 121 -5.30 -10.91 -11.24
C ILE A 121 -5.08 -9.51 -11.79
N SER A 122 -5.54 -8.52 -11.04
CA SER A 122 -5.31 -7.10 -11.32
C SER A 122 -3.94 -6.65 -10.82
N ALA A 123 -3.02 -6.36 -11.74
CA ALA A 123 -1.65 -6.03 -11.43
C ALA A 123 -0.95 -5.21 -12.53
N TRP A 124 0.03 -4.40 -12.13
CA TRP A 124 1.01 -3.82 -13.05
C TRP A 124 2.25 -4.69 -13.10
N CYS A 125 2.61 -5.19 -14.28
CA CYS A 125 3.79 -6.01 -14.48
C CYS A 125 4.94 -5.16 -15.02
N ILE A 126 6.06 -5.18 -14.31
CA ILE A 126 7.24 -4.37 -14.57
C ILE A 126 8.38 -5.26 -15.03
N GLN A 127 9.03 -4.88 -16.12
CA GLN A 127 10.21 -5.56 -16.62
C GLN A 127 11.43 -5.25 -15.75
N ALA A 128 12.06 -6.29 -15.21
CA ALA A 128 13.36 -6.19 -14.57
C ALA A 128 14.36 -7.17 -15.18
N ARG A 129 15.64 -7.01 -14.83
CA ARG A 129 16.72 -7.86 -15.33
C ARG A 129 16.73 -9.24 -14.65
N GLU A 130 16.37 -9.28 -13.38
CA GLU A 130 16.34 -10.45 -12.52
C GLU A 130 15.09 -11.32 -12.78
N GLY A 131 14.06 -10.72 -13.39
CA GLY A 131 12.80 -11.33 -13.78
C GLY A 131 11.62 -10.34 -13.67
N ALA A 132 10.49 -10.67 -14.28
CA ALA A 132 9.30 -9.84 -14.22
C ALA A 132 8.69 -9.78 -12.81
N VAL A 133 8.26 -8.58 -12.42
CA VAL A 133 7.63 -8.29 -11.12
C VAL A 133 6.20 -7.80 -11.36
N ALA A 134 5.22 -8.35 -10.65
CA ALA A 134 3.84 -7.88 -10.69
C ALA A 134 3.48 -7.15 -9.38
N VAL A 135 3.09 -5.89 -9.48
CA VAL A 135 2.58 -5.08 -8.36
C VAL A 135 1.07 -5.25 -8.30
N LEU A 136 0.56 -5.82 -7.21
CA LEU A 136 -0.84 -6.19 -7.07
C LEU A 136 -1.70 -4.97 -6.69
N ARG A 137 -2.91 -4.90 -7.26
CA ARG A 137 -3.90 -3.85 -6.91
C ARG A 137 -4.82 -4.25 -5.78
N ASN A 138 -5.18 -5.54 -5.70
CA ASN A 138 -5.97 -6.05 -4.60
C ASN A 138 -5.06 -6.31 -3.40
N LEU A 139 -5.21 -5.49 -2.37
CA LEU A 139 -4.43 -5.53 -1.13
C LEU A 139 -5.26 -5.96 0.08
N ASP A 140 -6.55 -6.26 -0.13
CA ASP A 140 -7.51 -6.55 0.93
C ASP A 140 -7.41 -7.99 1.42
N GLY A 141 -7.43 -8.18 2.74
CA GLY A 141 -7.40 -9.48 3.38
C GLY A 141 -6.31 -10.36 2.78
N ASP A 142 -6.65 -11.60 2.45
CA ASP A 142 -5.74 -12.56 1.79
C ASP A 142 -5.69 -12.41 0.25
N GLY A 143 -6.11 -11.27 -0.31
CA GLY A 143 -6.13 -10.99 -1.74
C GLY A 143 -4.78 -11.24 -2.44
N PRO A 144 -3.66 -10.73 -1.91
CA PRO A 144 -2.32 -11.02 -2.44
C PRO A 144 -1.96 -12.50 -2.47
N GLU A 145 -2.30 -13.24 -1.40
CA GLU A 145 -2.03 -14.65 -1.22
C GLU A 145 -2.91 -15.52 -2.13
N ALA A 146 -4.16 -15.11 -2.35
CA ALA A 146 -5.06 -15.71 -3.34
C ALA A 146 -4.53 -15.50 -4.76
N ALA A 147 -4.09 -14.29 -5.11
CA ALA A 147 -3.57 -13.98 -6.43
C ALA A 147 -2.35 -14.85 -6.79
N ILE A 148 -1.35 -14.96 -5.91
CA ILE A 148 -0.17 -15.80 -6.23
C ILE A 148 -0.51 -17.30 -6.25
N ARG A 149 -1.45 -17.74 -5.41
CA ARG A 149 -1.95 -19.12 -5.43
C ARG A 149 -2.56 -19.44 -6.79
N ASP A 150 -3.42 -18.57 -7.29
CA ASP A 150 -4.10 -18.76 -8.57
C ASP A 150 -3.12 -18.70 -9.72
N LEU A 151 -2.19 -17.74 -9.71
CA LEU A 151 -1.13 -17.62 -10.72
C LEU A 151 -0.29 -18.90 -10.81
N THR A 152 0.21 -19.39 -9.67
CA THR A 152 1.09 -20.58 -9.62
C THR A 152 0.34 -21.89 -9.81
N THR A 153 -0.99 -21.90 -9.64
CA THR A 153 -1.85 -23.06 -9.94
C THR A 153 -2.17 -23.13 -11.43
N VAL A 154 -2.55 -22.00 -12.03
CA VAL A 154 -2.93 -21.91 -13.45
C VAL A 154 -1.73 -22.12 -14.36
N VAL A 155 -0.57 -21.56 -14.01
CA VAL A 155 0.65 -21.67 -14.81
C VAL A 155 1.53 -22.80 -14.28
N SER A 156 1.42 -23.97 -14.91
CA SER A 156 2.17 -25.16 -14.52
C SER A 156 3.69 -24.92 -14.53
N GLY A 157 4.33 -25.24 -13.40
CA GLY A 157 5.78 -25.09 -13.23
C GLY A 157 6.24 -23.66 -12.92
N LEU A 158 5.33 -22.69 -12.84
CA LEU A 158 5.66 -21.35 -12.39
C LEU A 158 5.89 -21.33 -10.88
N SER A 159 7.06 -20.83 -10.48
CA SER A 159 7.34 -20.43 -9.11
C SER A 159 7.41 -18.92 -9.03
N ALA A 160 6.86 -18.36 -7.95
CA ALA A 160 6.90 -16.93 -7.69
C ALA A 160 7.11 -16.68 -6.20
N ILE A 161 7.72 -15.56 -5.85
CA ILE A 161 7.83 -15.11 -4.46
C ILE A 161 6.80 -14.00 -4.26
N LEU A 162 5.95 -14.14 -3.25
CA LEU A 162 5.05 -13.08 -2.81
C LEU A 162 5.74 -12.32 -1.70
N ALA A 163 5.84 -10.99 -1.84
CA ALA A 163 6.22 -10.10 -0.76
C ALA A 163 5.06 -9.16 -0.44
N VAL A 164 4.66 -9.12 0.83
CA VAL A 164 3.52 -8.36 1.32
C VAL A 164 3.97 -7.51 2.50
N ASN A 165 3.64 -6.22 2.47
CA ASN A 165 3.83 -5.31 3.60
C ASN A 165 2.47 -5.08 4.27
N ARG A 166 2.27 -5.61 5.47
CA ARG A 166 1.09 -5.34 6.31
C ARG A 166 1.59 -4.69 7.60
N ALA A 167 1.03 -3.54 7.98
CA ALA A 167 1.41 -2.84 9.22
C ALA A 167 2.94 -2.70 9.41
N ASP A 168 3.67 -2.31 8.36
CA ASP A 168 5.14 -2.16 8.37
C ASP A 168 5.94 -3.46 8.62
N LYS A 169 5.25 -4.60 8.55
CA LYS A 169 5.84 -5.93 8.61
C LYS A 169 5.89 -6.52 7.21
N LEU A 170 7.10 -6.76 6.74
CA LEU A 170 7.36 -7.44 5.47
C LEU A 170 7.36 -8.95 5.64
N GLU A 171 6.46 -9.62 4.94
CA GLU A 171 6.39 -11.07 4.83
C GLU A 171 6.71 -11.49 3.40
N VAL A 172 7.69 -12.40 3.26
CA VAL A 172 8.15 -12.87 1.95
C VAL A 172 8.02 -14.38 1.91
N THR A 173 7.24 -14.92 0.97
CA THR A 173 6.97 -16.36 0.90
C THR A 173 7.15 -16.88 -0.52
N LEU A 174 7.84 -18.01 -0.68
CA LEU A 174 7.95 -18.72 -1.95
C LEU A 174 6.68 -19.53 -2.23
N TRP A 175 6.18 -19.48 -3.47
CA TRP A 175 5.01 -20.22 -3.92
C TRP A 175 5.32 -21.10 -5.13
N ILE A 176 4.85 -22.35 -5.08
CA ILE A 176 5.00 -23.33 -6.15
C ILE A 176 3.69 -24.13 -6.25
N SER A 177 3.10 -24.20 -7.45
CA SER A 177 1.91 -25.01 -7.72
C SER A 177 0.76 -24.74 -6.73
N GLY A 178 0.49 -23.47 -6.41
CA GLY A 178 -0.59 -23.07 -5.50
C GLY A 178 -0.33 -23.31 -4.02
N ARG A 179 0.90 -23.67 -3.63
CA ARG A 179 1.27 -23.94 -2.24
C ARG A 179 2.33 -22.96 -1.75
N SER A 180 2.11 -22.42 -0.56
CA SER A 180 3.13 -21.67 0.17
C SER A 180 4.24 -22.63 0.63
N GLY A 181 5.47 -22.20 0.42
CA GLY A 181 6.69 -22.86 0.84
C GLY A 181 7.35 -22.12 1.99
N GLN A 182 8.67 -22.00 1.91
CA GLN A 182 9.46 -21.30 2.92
C GLN A 182 9.21 -19.79 2.90
N THR A 183 9.13 -19.22 4.10
CA THR A 183 9.25 -17.78 4.32
C THR A 183 10.72 -17.37 4.27
N LEU A 184 11.01 -16.27 3.61
CA LEU A 184 12.34 -15.70 3.45
C LEU A 184 12.47 -14.43 4.30
N ALA A 185 13.67 -14.15 4.77
CA ALA A 185 13.95 -12.85 5.38
C ALA A 185 13.94 -11.77 4.29
N PRO A 186 13.38 -10.57 4.54
CA PRO A 186 13.34 -9.48 3.55
C PRO A 186 14.70 -9.15 2.89
N PRO A 187 15.84 -9.12 3.62
CA PRO A 187 17.14 -8.87 2.99
C PRO A 187 17.51 -9.90 1.91
N ILE A 188 17.03 -11.14 2.01
CA ILE A 188 17.28 -12.18 1.01
C ILE A 188 16.52 -11.88 -0.28
N LEU A 189 15.30 -11.35 -0.18
CA LEU A 189 14.51 -10.92 -1.34
C LEU A 189 15.23 -9.79 -2.06
N PHE A 190 15.52 -8.70 -1.34
CA PHE A 190 16.07 -7.49 -1.95
C PHE A 190 17.43 -7.71 -2.60
N ALA A 191 18.27 -8.57 -2.01
CA ALA A 191 19.54 -8.95 -2.65
C ALA A 191 19.38 -9.73 -3.97
N ALA A 192 18.21 -10.29 -4.25
CA ALA A 192 17.93 -11.13 -5.41
C ALA A 192 16.97 -10.48 -6.43
N THR A 193 16.51 -9.26 -6.17
CA THR A 193 15.54 -8.52 -7.00
C THR A 193 16.08 -7.17 -7.44
N ALA A 194 15.37 -6.52 -8.35
CA ALA A 194 15.69 -5.15 -8.72
C ALA A 194 15.44 -4.16 -7.56
N ASP A 195 16.24 -3.10 -7.50
CA ASP A 195 16.20 -2.08 -6.44
C ASP A 195 14.80 -1.46 -6.25
N PHE A 196 14.06 -1.27 -7.35
CA PHE A 196 12.72 -0.69 -7.30
C PHE A 196 11.73 -1.55 -6.49
N VAL A 197 12.00 -2.85 -6.30
CA VAL A 197 11.14 -3.72 -5.48
C VAL A 197 11.20 -3.30 -4.02
N GLU A 198 12.39 -2.99 -3.51
CA GLU A 198 12.55 -2.46 -2.15
C GLU A 198 11.84 -1.11 -2.02
N ASP A 199 12.07 -0.22 -2.99
CA ASP A 199 11.46 1.10 -3.01
C ASP A 199 9.92 1.05 -3.04
N LEU A 200 9.34 0.13 -3.81
CA LEU A 200 7.88 -0.08 -3.84
C LEU A 200 7.37 -0.64 -2.51
N MET A 201 8.09 -1.58 -1.90
CA MET A 201 7.65 -2.24 -0.67
C MET A 201 7.72 -1.32 0.55
N ILE A 202 8.64 -0.35 0.55
CA ILE A 202 8.79 0.66 1.60
C ILE A 202 7.98 1.94 1.27
N GLY A 203 7.57 2.12 0.01
CA GLY A 203 6.76 3.25 -0.43
C GLY A 203 7.57 4.51 -0.81
N THR A 204 8.87 4.37 -1.08
CA THR A 204 9.71 5.48 -1.59
C THR A 204 9.48 5.76 -3.08
N THR A 205 8.93 4.79 -3.83
CA THR A 205 8.54 4.93 -5.23
C THR A 205 7.14 4.39 -5.52
N THR A 206 6.59 4.71 -6.69
CA THR A 206 5.30 4.24 -7.17
C THR A 206 5.43 3.69 -8.59
N VAL A 207 4.45 2.90 -9.04
CA VAL A 207 4.42 2.36 -10.42
C VAL A 207 4.42 3.49 -11.45
N ASP A 208 3.70 4.58 -11.21
CA ASP A 208 3.66 5.74 -12.11
C ASP A 208 5.01 6.43 -12.22
N ARG A 209 5.74 6.56 -11.11
CA ARG A 209 7.09 7.12 -11.11
C ARG A 209 8.04 6.25 -11.93
N LEU A 210 8.02 4.93 -11.72
CA LEU A 210 8.80 3.99 -12.52
C LEU A 210 8.47 4.09 -14.01
N ARG A 211 7.19 4.26 -14.36
CA ARG A 211 6.75 4.47 -15.75
C ARG A 211 7.30 5.77 -16.34
N GLN A 212 7.29 6.86 -15.57
CA GLN A 212 7.87 8.15 -15.99
C GLN A 212 9.39 8.06 -16.18
N ASP A 213 10.06 7.28 -15.34
CA ASP A 213 11.50 7.00 -15.43
C ASP A 213 11.86 6.03 -16.57
N GLY A 214 10.87 5.58 -17.35
CA GLY A 214 11.06 4.76 -18.56
C GLY A 214 11.02 3.26 -18.34
N ALA A 215 10.56 2.78 -17.18
CA ALA A 215 10.36 1.36 -16.95
C ALA A 215 9.27 0.81 -17.89
N ALA A 216 9.49 -0.39 -18.42
CA ALA A 216 8.46 -1.09 -19.21
C ALA A 216 7.41 -1.69 -18.27
N VAL A 217 6.26 -1.02 -18.20
CA VAL A 217 5.12 -1.38 -17.35
C VAL A 217 3.93 -1.80 -18.21
N PHE A 218 3.39 -2.98 -17.93
CA PHE A 218 2.24 -3.56 -18.61
C PHE A 218 1.09 -3.76 -17.62
N ASP A 219 -0.10 -3.28 -17.96
CA ASP A 219 -1.30 -3.45 -17.14
C ASP A 219 -2.02 -4.74 -17.52
N SER A 220 -2.26 -5.65 -16.56
CA SER A 220 -3.02 -6.87 -16.84
C SER A 220 -4.43 -6.59 -17.36
N GLY A 221 -5.06 -5.48 -16.93
CA GLY A 221 -6.39 -5.06 -17.36
C GLY A 221 -6.50 -4.58 -18.81
N GLU A 222 -5.37 -4.27 -19.47
CA GLU A 222 -5.35 -3.89 -20.90
C GLU A 222 -5.47 -5.09 -21.85
N TYR A 223 -5.38 -6.31 -21.33
CA TYR A 223 -5.47 -7.53 -22.11
C TYR A 223 -6.87 -8.12 -21.98
N ASN A 224 -7.48 -8.50 -23.10
CA ASN A 224 -8.57 -9.46 -23.06
C ASN A 224 -8.01 -10.89 -23.09
N ARG A 225 -8.85 -11.89 -22.78
CA ARG A 225 -8.44 -13.30 -22.70
C ARG A 225 -7.80 -13.80 -23.99
N GLU A 226 -8.27 -13.34 -25.15
CA GLU A 226 -7.74 -13.74 -26.46
C GLU A 226 -6.33 -13.18 -26.70
N LYS A 227 -6.13 -11.88 -26.47
CA LYS A 227 -4.83 -11.21 -26.58
C LYS A 227 -3.81 -11.81 -25.62
N ALA A 228 -4.22 -12.08 -24.37
CA ALA A 228 -3.40 -12.76 -23.38
C ALA A 228 -2.95 -14.15 -23.86
N MET A 229 -3.86 -14.97 -24.38
CA MET A 229 -3.52 -16.27 -24.97
C MET A 229 -2.58 -16.14 -26.18
N GLY A 230 -2.76 -15.12 -27.01
CA GLY A 230 -1.86 -14.82 -28.13
C GLY A 230 -0.42 -14.54 -27.67
N ILE A 231 -0.26 -13.71 -26.64
CA ILE A 231 1.04 -13.40 -26.01
C ILE A 231 1.68 -14.67 -25.45
N ILE A 232 0.93 -15.47 -24.68
CA ILE A 232 1.42 -16.73 -24.10
C ILE A 232 1.89 -17.67 -25.22
N ALA A 233 1.08 -17.85 -26.26
CA ALA A 233 1.44 -18.70 -27.39
C ALA A 233 2.69 -18.20 -28.12
N SER A 234 2.89 -16.89 -28.27
CA SER A 234 4.13 -16.36 -28.88
C SER A 234 5.39 -16.71 -28.07
N HIS A 235 5.27 -16.73 -26.74
CA HIS A 235 6.38 -17.04 -25.84
C HIS A 235 6.63 -18.54 -25.66
N THR A 236 5.61 -19.40 -25.80
CA THR A 236 5.78 -20.87 -25.69
C THR A 236 6.22 -21.53 -26.99
N ARG A 237 5.94 -20.91 -28.15
CA ARG A 237 6.35 -21.41 -29.48
C ARG A 237 7.87 -21.54 -29.63
N PHE A 238 8.67 -20.81 -28.85
CA PHE A 238 10.13 -20.88 -28.90
C PHE A 238 10.72 -22.14 -28.22
N GLY A 239 9.92 -22.95 -27.52
CA GLY A 239 10.37 -24.18 -26.84
C GLY A 239 10.14 -25.50 -27.59
N ALA A 240 9.34 -25.51 -28.66
CA ALA A 240 9.00 -26.72 -29.42
C ALA A 240 9.88 -26.89 -30.68
N GLY A 241 11.19 -26.73 -30.53
CA GLY A 241 12.18 -26.92 -31.60
C GLY A 241 12.39 -28.39 -31.94
N GLY A 242 11.89 -28.81 -33.10
CA GLY A 242 12.04 -30.15 -33.65
C GLY A 242 13.49 -30.58 -33.92
N SER A 243 13.84 -31.76 -33.43
CA SER A 243 14.99 -32.53 -33.93
C SER A 243 14.55 -33.35 -35.15
N THR A 244 14.49 -32.75 -36.33
CA THR A 244 14.68 -33.49 -37.59
C THR A 244 16.18 -33.73 -37.77
N ARG A 245 16.70 -34.78 -37.12
CA ARG A 245 17.98 -35.38 -37.51
C ARG A 245 17.78 -36.02 -38.88
N GLN A 246 18.09 -35.28 -39.94
CA GLN A 246 18.22 -35.82 -41.28
C GLN A 246 19.50 -36.66 -41.31
N GLY A 247 19.35 -37.98 -41.14
CA GLY A 247 20.40 -38.95 -41.33
C GLY A 247 20.81 -38.97 -42.80
N ARG A 248 21.96 -38.37 -43.10
CA ARG A 248 22.69 -38.56 -44.35
C ARG A 248 23.36 -39.93 -44.27
N VAL A 249 22.83 -40.89 -45.01
CA VAL A 249 23.49 -42.17 -45.27
C VAL A 249 24.37 -41.98 -46.50
N GLU A 250 25.66 -42.26 -46.35
CA GLU A 250 26.64 -42.37 -47.43
C GLU A 250 26.37 -43.59 -48.31
#